data_AF-A0A2M9IZ09-F1
#
_entry.id   AF-A0A2M9IZ09-F1
#
_cell.length_a   1.000
_cell.length_b   1.000
_cell.length_c   1.000
_cell.angle_alpha   90.00
_cell.angle_beta   90.00
_cell.angle_gamma   90.00
#
_symmetry.space_group_name_H-M   'P 1'
#
loop_
_entity.id
_entity.type
_entity.pdbx_description
1 polymer ?
#
loop_
_entity_poly.entity_id
_entity_poly.type
_entity_poly.pdbx_seq_one_letter_code
_entity_poly.pdbx_strand_id
1 'polypeptide(L)'
;MTTSTRPSDDERLRRWRLVLGGEPGAEGTGRALTGQDAAMDGALTALYGGRNGAKGGSKDRAAGLGASAPSVARWLGDIRTYFPSSVVQVMQRDAIERLGLAALLLEPEMLEAVEADVHLVGTLLSLNKVMPETTRETARAVVRKVVEDLEKRLATRTRATLTGALDRSTRISRPRHRDIDWDRTIRANLKNYLPEYRTVVPERLVGYGRAARGVKKDVVLCIDQSGSMAASVVYASVFGAVLASMRSIATRLVVFDTAVVDLTDQLDDPVDVLFGTQLGGGTDINRALAYCQSQITRPADTVVVLISDLYEGGIRAEMLKRVAAMKASGVQFVALLALSDEGAPAYDRDHAAALAALGAPAFACTPDLFPEVMAAAIERRPLPIPEA
;
A
#
# COMPACT_ATOMS: atom_id res chain seq x y z
N MET A 1 35.49 18.96 -2.45
CA MET A 1 34.92 20.07 -3.21
C MET A 1 34.31 19.50 -4.48
N THR A 2 33.00 19.29 -4.49
CA THR A 2 32.25 18.80 -5.65
C THR A 2 31.90 20.00 -6.53
N THR A 3 32.52 20.07 -7.70
CA THR A 3 32.24 21.08 -8.74
C THR A 3 30.85 20.82 -9.33
N SER A 4 29.86 21.55 -8.82
CA SER A 4 28.57 21.69 -9.48
C SER A 4 28.75 22.55 -10.74
N THR A 5 28.86 21.90 -11.90
CA THR A 5 28.89 22.57 -13.20
C THR A 5 27.53 23.23 -13.43
N ARG A 6 27.47 24.58 -13.40
CA ARG A 6 26.24 25.31 -13.75
C ARG A 6 25.86 24.95 -15.19
N PRO A 7 24.60 24.56 -15.48
CA PRO A 7 24.17 24.31 -16.85
C PRO A 7 24.36 25.59 -17.67
N SER A 8 24.77 25.44 -18.94
CA SER A 8 24.89 26.58 -19.86
C SER A 8 23.57 27.35 -19.91
N ASP A 9 23.64 28.67 -20.11
CA ASP A 9 22.45 29.52 -20.22
C ASP A 9 21.48 29.01 -21.29
N ASP A 10 22.00 28.36 -22.33
CA ASP A 10 21.24 27.73 -23.40
C ASP A 10 20.47 26.47 -22.96
N GLU A 11 21.07 25.58 -22.16
CA GLU A 11 20.37 24.43 -21.57
C GLU A 11 19.33 24.88 -20.54
N ARG A 12 19.59 25.98 -19.83
CA ARG A 12 18.61 26.60 -18.93
C ARG A 12 17.40 27.12 -19.71
N LEU A 13 17.62 27.85 -20.80
CA LEU A 13 16.54 28.38 -21.67
C LEU A 13 15.75 27.26 -22.36
N ARG A 14 16.41 26.17 -22.77
CA ARG A 14 15.75 24.96 -23.28
C ARG A 14 14.76 24.38 -22.27
N ARG A 15 15.21 24.14 -21.03
CA ARG A 15 14.37 23.58 -19.97
C ARG A 15 13.19 24.49 -19.63
N TRP A 16 13.43 25.81 -19.57
CA TRP A 16 12.34 26.77 -19.37
C TRP A 16 11.32 26.76 -20.52
N ARG A 17 11.75 26.59 -21.78
CA ARG A 17 10.81 26.47 -22.90
C ARG A 17 9.93 25.21 -22.82
N LEU A 18 10.47 24.09 -22.34
CA LEU A 18 9.71 22.85 -22.12
C LEU A 18 8.76 22.96 -20.91
N VAL A 19 9.18 23.63 -19.83
CA VAL A 19 8.37 23.78 -18.61
C VAL A 19 7.23 24.78 -18.78
N LEU A 20 7.49 25.90 -19.45
CA LEU A 20 6.48 26.95 -19.65
C LEU A 20 5.47 26.58 -20.75
N GLY A 21 5.81 25.59 -21.58
CA GLY A 21 5.08 25.29 -22.81
C GLY A 21 5.10 26.47 -23.77
N GLY A 22 4.34 26.36 -24.87
CA GLY A 22 4.12 27.47 -25.79
C GLY A 22 3.57 27.00 -27.11
N GLU A 23 2.64 27.78 -27.69
CA GLU A 23 2.14 27.53 -29.03
C GLU A 23 3.29 27.56 -30.06
N PRO A 24 3.19 26.82 -31.17
CA PRO A 24 4.09 26.97 -32.29
C PRO A 24 4.10 28.45 -32.73
N GLY A 25 5.18 29.19 -32.42
CA GLY A 25 5.31 30.62 -32.72
C GLY A 25 5.13 31.59 -31.54
N ALA A 26 4.80 31.12 -30.32
CA ALA A 26 4.78 31.97 -29.13
C ALA A 26 6.21 32.06 -28.51
N GLU A 27 6.94 33.11 -28.89
CA GLU A 27 8.36 33.35 -28.55
C GLU A 27 8.59 33.83 -27.10
N GLY A 28 8.17 33.07 -26.08
CA GLY A 28 8.44 33.43 -24.68
C GLY A 28 9.93 33.35 -24.29
N THR A 29 10.72 32.52 -24.97
CA THR A 29 12.15 32.29 -24.68
C THR A 29 13.07 32.40 -25.90
N GLY A 30 12.52 32.72 -27.09
CA GLY A 30 13.28 32.82 -28.36
C GLY A 30 13.87 31.51 -28.90
N ARG A 31 13.53 30.35 -28.31
CA ARG A 31 14.09 29.04 -28.69
C ARG A 31 13.03 28.16 -29.37
N ALA A 32 13.31 27.73 -30.59
CA ALA A 32 12.52 26.72 -31.28
C ALA A 32 12.93 25.31 -30.81
N LEU A 33 11.97 24.50 -30.39
CA LEU A 33 12.21 23.09 -30.09
C LEU A 33 12.28 22.30 -31.39
N THR A 34 13.25 21.39 -31.51
CA THR A 34 13.46 20.57 -32.71
C THR A 34 13.75 19.13 -32.34
N GLY A 35 13.43 18.19 -33.22
CA GLY A 35 13.75 16.77 -33.03
C GLY A 35 13.04 16.17 -31.81
N GLN A 36 13.81 15.55 -30.91
CA GLN A 36 13.28 14.90 -29.70
C GLN A 36 12.55 15.89 -28.77
N ASP A 37 13.04 17.13 -28.65
CA ASP A 37 12.42 18.13 -27.77
C ASP A 37 11.02 18.54 -28.25
N ALA A 38 10.81 18.59 -29.57
CA ALA A 38 9.50 18.89 -30.14
C ALA A 38 8.51 17.74 -29.93
N ALA A 39 8.98 16.48 -30.00
CA ALA A 39 8.15 15.31 -29.71
C ALA A 39 7.77 15.25 -28.22
N MET A 40 8.70 15.56 -27.31
CA MET A 40 8.45 15.67 -25.87
C MET A 40 7.42 16.76 -25.55
N ASP A 41 7.59 17.95 -26.11
CA ASP A 41 6.66 19.08 -25.95
C ASP A 41 5.27 18.75 -26.50
N GLY A 42 5.20 18.05 -27.63
CA GLY A 42 3.95 17.55 -28.20
C GLY A 42 3.24 16.56 -27.27
N ALA A 43 3.97 15.60 -26.69
CA ALA A 43 3.40 14.64 -25.75
C ALA A 43 2.91 15.30 -24.45
N LEU A 44 3.64 16.30 -23.92
CA LEU A 44 3.22 17.08 -22.76
C LEU A 44 2.01 17.99 -23.08
N THR A 45 2.00 18.61 -24.24
CA THR A 45 0.90 19.48 -24.71
C THR A 45 -0.38 18.68 -24.91
N ALA A 46 -0.30 17.45 -25.44
CA ALA A 46 -1.46 16.58 -25.62
C ALA A 46 -2.17 16.24 -24.29
N LEU A 47 -1.42 16.19 -23.18
CA LEU A 47 -1.92 15.90 -21.84
C LEU A 47 -2.31 17.16 -21.05
N TYR A 48 -1.48 18.19 -21.07
CA TYR A 48 -1.60 19.37 -20.20
C TYR A 48 -2.06 20.65 -20.92
N GLY A 49 -2.06 20.69 -22.25
CA GLY A 49 -2.37 21.87 -23.06
C GLY A 49 -3.85 22.30 -23.05
N GLY A 50 -4.76 21.42 -22.61
CA GLY A 50 -6.20 21.66 -22.67
C GLY A 50 -6.78 22.69 -21.69
N ARG A 51 -5.97 23.34 -20.81
CA ARG A 51 -6.49 24.27 -19.77
C ARG A 51 -6.37 25.76 -20.08
N ASN A 52 -5.69 26.17 -21.15
CA ASN A 52 -5.59 27.59 -21.53
C ASN A 52 -6.29 27.85 -22.88
N GLY A 53 -7.62 27.97 -22.87
CA GLY A 53 -8.34 28.24 -24.13
C GLY A 53 -9.85 28.48 -24.02
N ALA A 54 -10.37 28.85 -22.86
CA ALA A 54 -11.77 29.27 -22.75
C ALA A 54 -11.95 30.76 -23.10
N LYS A 55 -11.40 31.25 -24.22
CA LYS A 55 -11.82 32.48 -24.90
C LYS A 55 -11.36 32.47 -26.37
N GLY A 56 -12.32 32.46 -27.28
CA GLY A 56 -12.12 32.84 -28.69
C GLY A 56 -12.16 31.65 -29.65
N GLY A 57 -13.25 31.56 -30.41
CA GLY A 57 -13.38 30.56 -31.46
C GLY A 57 -12.38 30.77 -32.59
N SER A 58 -11.66 29.70 -32.92
CA SER A 58 -11.31 29.39 -34.30
C SER A 58 -11.17 27.88 -34.43
N LYS A 59 -11.55 27.40 -35.60
CA LYS A 59 -11.87 26.02 -35.94
C LYS A 59 -10.62 25.31 -36.46
N ASP A 60 -9.53 25.33 -35.68
CA ASP A 60 -8.28 24.67 -36.05
C ASP A 60 -7.95 23.53 -35.10
N ARG A 61 -7.73 22.37 -35.70
CA ARG A 61 -7.53 21.03 -35.15
C ARG A 61 -6.71 21.03 -33.86
N ALA A 62 -7.38 20.99 -32.72
CA ALA A 62 -6.74 20.83 -31.42
C ALA A 62 -6.02 19.48 -31.37
N ALA A 63 -4.70 19.51 -31.20
CA ALA A 63 -3.84 18.36 -30.91
C ALA A 63 -4.03 17.87 -29.47
N GLY A 64 -5.28 17.68 -29.05
CA GLY A 64 -5.61 16.94 -27.85
C GLY A 64 -5.61 15.45 -28.15
N LEU A 65 -5.54 14.64 -27.09
CA LEU A 65 -5.92 13.23 -27.14
C LEU A 65 -7.44 13.13 -27.42
N GLY A 66 -7.84 13.43 -28.66
CA GLY A 66 -9.23 13.36 -29.11
C GLY A 66 -9.69 11.91 -29.12
N ALA A 67 -10.73 11.61 -28.33
CA ALA A 67 -11.45 10.36 -28.03
C ALA A 67 -11.32 9.13 -28.97
N SER A 68 -10.10 8.76 -29.37
CA SER A 68 -9.83 7.67 -30.31
C SER A 68 -8.67 6.85 -29.74
N ALA A 69 -8.93 5.61 -29.36
CA ALA A 69 -7.95 4.67 -28.80
C ALA A 69 -6.59 4.64 -29.53
N PRO A 70 -6.53 4.70 -30.89
CA PRO A 70 -5.23 4.65 -31.61
C PRO A 70 -4.33 5.87 -31.37
N SER A 71 -4.91 7.05 -31.10
CA SER A 71 -4.13 8.26 -30.80
C SER A 71 -3.50 8.20 -29.42
N VAL A 72 -4.22 7.60 -28.46
CA VAL A 72 -3.79 7.41 -27.08
C VAL A 72 -2.71 6.32 -27.00
N ALA A 73 -2.88 5.21 -27.71
CA ALA A 73 -1.87 4.15 -27.79
C ALA A 73 -0.52 4.66 -28.33
N ARG A 74 -0.56 5.49 -29.38
CA ARG A 74 0.65 6.13 -29.93
C ARG A 74 1.31 7.05 -28.91
N TRP A 75 0.53 7.91 -28.26
CA TRP A 75 1.02 8.80 -27.21
C TRP A 75 1.65 8.02 -26.04
N LEU A 76 1.06 6.91 -25.60
CA LEU A 76 1.62 6.03 -24.58
C LEU A 76 2.98 5.42 -24.99
N GLY A 77 3.13 5.07 -26.28
CA GLY A 77 4.41 4.64 -26.85
C GLY A 77 5.45 5.77 -26.88
N ASP A 78 5.03 6.98 -27.25
CA ASP A 78 5.90 8.15 -27.32
C ASP A 78 6.44 8.53 -25.93
N ILE A 79 5.60 8.58 -24.89
CA ILE A 79 6.06 8.92 -23.54
C ILE A 79 7.08 7.91 -22.99
N ARG A 80 6.93 6.61 -23.31
CA ARG A 80 7.88 5.57 -22.91
C ARG A 80 9.24 5.69 -23.60
N THR A 81 9.27 6.31 -24.77
CA THR A 81 10.50 6.53 -25.53
C THR A 81 11.30 7.70 -24.95
N TYR A 82 10.60 8.74 -24.48
CA TYR A 82 11.24 10.01 -24.11
C TYR A 82 11.41 10.23 -22.61
N PHE A 83 10.62 9.57 -21.75
CA PHE A 83 10.62 9.81 -20.31
C PHE A 83 11.02 8.55 -19.52
N PRO A 84 11.70 8.71 -18.36
CA PRO A 84 11.91 7.61 -17.42
C PRO A 84 10.59 7.01 -16.94
N SER A 85 10.58 5.72 -16.60
CA SER A 85 9.40 4.98 -16.13
C SER A 85 8.65 5.68 -15.00
N SER A 86 9.36 6.21 -14.01
CA SER A 86 8.73 6.93 -12.90
C SER A 86 7.96 8.18 -13.32
N VAL A 87 8.39 8.85 -14.40
CA VAL A 87 7.69 10.02 -14.96
C VAL A 87 6.52 9.57 -15.84
N VAL A 88 6.71 8.49 -16.60
CA VAL A 88 5.65 7.88 -17.43
C VAL A 88 4.45 7.49 -16.56
N GLN A 89 4.67 6.85 -15.42
CA GLN A 89 3.61 6.47 -14.48
C GLN A 89 2.77 7.68 -14.03
N VAL A 90 3.43 8.78 -13.64
CA VAL A 90 2.75 10.03 -13.24
C VAL A 90 1.95 10.62 -14.40
N MET A 91 2.52 10.67 -15.61
CA MET A 91 1.83 11.18 -16.79
C MET A 91 0.64 10.30 -17.19
N GLN A 92 0.76 8.98 -17.06
CA GLN A 92 -0.32 8.02 -17.33
C GLN A 92 -1.46 8.18 -16.34
N ARG A 93 -1.17 8.28 -15.03
CA ARG A 93 -2.17 8.58 -13.99
C ARG A 93 -2.93 9.86 -14.31
N ASP A 94 -2.20 10.94 -14.60
CA ASP A 94 -2.80 12.23 -14.94
C ASP A 94 -3.67 12.12 -16.21
N ALA A 95 -3.28 11.31 -17.19
CA ALA A 95 -4.06 11.08 -18.40
C ALA A 95 -5.36 10.31 -18.12
N ILE A 96 -5.29 9.24 -17.32
CA ILE A 96 -6.47 8.45 -16.94
C ILE A 96 -7.48 9.30 -16.19
N GLU A 97 -7.03 10.08 -15.20
CA GLU A 97 -7.90 10.92 -14.36
C GLU A 97 -8.47 12.12 -15.13
N ARG A 98 -7.63 12.86 -15.87
CA ARG A 98 -8.02 14.12 -16.51
C ARG A 98 -8.75 13.93 -17.83
N LEU A 99 -8.41 12.89 -18.57
CA LEU A 99 -8.95 12.65 -19.91
C LEU A 99 -9.97 11.51 -19.93
N GLY A 100 -10.28 10.92 -18.77
CA GLY A 100 -11.30 9.88 -18.63
C GLY A 100 -10.96 8.60 -19.39
N LEU A 101 -9.66 8.29 -19.55
CA LEU A 101 -9.19 7.16 -20.36
C LEU A 101 -9.44 5.80 -19.71
N ALA A 102 -10.02 5.76 -18.50
CA ALA A 102 -10.37 4.53 -17.80
C ALA A 102 -11.23 3.61 -18.68
N ALA A 103 -12.19 4.15 -19.44
CA ALA A 103 -13.02 3.34 -20.34
C ALA A 103 -12.24 2.74 -21.52
N LEU A 104 -11.13 3.37 -21.96
CA LEU A 104 -10.27 2.87 -23.03
C LEU A 104 -9.33 1.75 -22.56
N LEU A 105 -9.16 1.57 -21.24
CA LEU A 105 -8.47 0.40 -20.67
C LEU A 105 -9.27 -0.90 -20.87
N LEU A 106 -10.51 -0.83 -21.37
CA LEU A 106 -11.27 -2.00 -21.78
C LEU A 106 -10.76 -2.61 -23.11
N GLU A 107 -9.97 -1.85 -23.87
CA GLU A 107 -9.38 -2.30 -25.14
C GLU A 107 -8.04 -3.01 -24.88
N PRO A 108 -7.84 -4.27 -25.33
CA PRO A 108 -6.62 -5.03 -25.08
C PRO A 108 -5.34 -4.33 -25.55
N GLU A 109 -5.40 -3.67 -26.71
CA GLU A 109 -4.29 -2.93 -27.32
C GLU A 109 -3.81 -1.79 -26.42
N MET A 110 -4.72 -1.17 -25.67
CA MET A 110 -4.40 -0.11 -24.72
C MET A 110 -3.71 -0.68 -23.47
N LEU A 111 -4.18 -1.83 -22.96
CA LEU A 111 -3.58 -2.47 -21.79
C LEU A 111 -2.13 -2.90 -22.01
N GLU A 112 -1.78 -3.32 -23.23
CA GLU A 112 -0.40 -3.66 -23.58
C GLU A 112 0.53 -2.44 -23.69
N ALA A 113 -0.04 -1.28 -24.04
CA ALA A 113 0.71 -0.04 -24.22
C ALA A 113 1.02 0.66 -22.89
N VAL A 114 0.14 0.54 -21.89
CA VAL A 114 0.26 1.18 -20.57
C VAL A 114 1.36 0.51 -19.72
N GLU A 115 2.05 1.30 -18.91
CA GLU A 115 3.03 0.76 -17.98
C GLU A 115 2.30 0.20 -16.74
N ALA A 116 2.63 -1.02 -16.36
CA ALA A 116 1.94 -1.69 -15.27
C ALA A 116 2.41 -1.15 -13.92
N ASP A 117 1.53 -0.43 -13.22
CA ASP A 117 1.75 0.09 -11.88
C ASP A 117 0.57 -0.23 -10.94
N VAL A 118 0.70 0.10 -9.65
CA VAL A 118 -0.32 -0.18 -8.63
C VAL A 118 -1.62 0.60 -8.87
N HIS A 119 -1.53 1.81 -9.43
CA HIS A 119 -2.68 2.66 -9.72
C HIS A 119 -3.51 2.12 -10.88
N LEU A 120 -2.85 1.59 -11.91
CA LEU A 120 -3.50 0.88 -13.02
C LEU A 120 -4.27 -0.33 -12.50
N VAL A 121 -3.67 -1.11 -11.59
CA VAL A 121 -4.37 -2.24 -10.95
C VAL A 121 -5.63 -1.75 -10.24
N GLY A 122 -5.55 -0.68 -9.44
CA GLY A 122 -6.72 -0.09 -8.80
C GLY A 122 -7.80 0.34 -9.78
N THR A 123 -7.40 0.94 -10.91
CA THR A 123 -8.32 1.35 -11.98
C THR A 123 -8.99 0.15 -12.64
N LEU A 124 -8.23 -0.89 -12.98
CA LEU A 124 -8.74 -2.15 -13.55
C LEU A 124 -9.73 -2.82 -12.61
N LEU A 125 -9.44 -2.85 -11.31
CA LEU A 125 -10.35 -3.43 -10.31
C LEU A 125 -11.65 -2.64 -10.19
N SER A 126 -11.62 -1.32 -10.33
CA SER A 126 -12.84 -0.50 -10.35
C SER A 126 -13.74 -0.79 -11.56
N LEU A 127 -13.13 -1.22 -12.68
CA LEU A 127 -13.82 -1.56 -13.92
C LEU A 127 -14.22 -3.04 -14.00
N ASN A 128 -13.90 -3.85 -12.99
CA ASN A 128 -14.09 -5.31 -12.98
C ASN A 128 -15.52 -5.76 -13.34
N LYS A 129 -16.55 -5.00 -12.94
CA LYS A 129 -17.96 -5.31 -13.26
C LYS A 129 -18.35 -5.05 -14.71
N VAL A 130 -17.63 -4.16 -15.40
CA VAL A 130 -17.98 -3.67 -16.74
C VAL A 130 -17.06 -4.27 -17.81
N MET A 131 -15.98 -4.97 -17.40
CA MET A 131 -15.04 -5.61 -18.30
C MET A 131 -15.64 -6.84 -19.02
N PRO A 132 -15.53 -6.92 -20.36
CA PRO A 132 -15.79 -8.16 -21.09
C PRO A 132 -14.83 -9.28 -20.66
N GLU A 133 -15.26 -10.54 -20.73
CA GLU A 133 -14.44 -11.70 -20.29
C GLU A 133 -13.10 -11.81 -21.05
N THR A 134 -13.05 -11.48 -22.34
CA THR A 134 -11.79 -11.47 -23.12
C THR A 134 -10.80 -10.44 -22.59
N THR A 135 -11.27 -9.25 -22.21
CA THR A 135 -10.43 -8.19 -21.64
C THR A 135 -9.99 -8.53 -20.21
N ARG A 136 -10.83 -9.27 -19.47
CA ARG A 136 -10.55 -9.68 -18.09
C ARG A 136 -9.30 -10.55 -17.99
N GLU A 137 -9.07 -11.44 -18.96
CA GLU A 137 -7.85 -12.26 -19.01
C GLU A 137 -6.59 -11.40 -19.24
N THR A 138 -6.64 -10.44 -20.17
CA THR A 138 -5.54 -9.49 -20.41
C THR A 138 -5.28 -8.63 -19.18
N ALA A 139 -6.33 -8.11 -18.55
CA ALA A 139 -6.23 -7.35 -17.31
C ALA A 139 -5.59 -8.20 -16.18
N ARG A 140 -5.99 -9.47 -16.04
CA ARG A 140 -5.38 -10.42 -15.09
C ARG A 140 -3.89 -10.61 -15.37
N ALA A 141 -3.48 -10.72 -16.63
CA ALA A 141 -2.07 -10.85 -16.99
C ALA A 141 -1.25 -9.59 -16.61
N VAL A 142 -1.79 -8.40 -16.84
CA VAL A 142 -1.16 -7.13 -16.45
C VAL A 142 -1.05 -7.03 -14.92
N VAL A 143 -2.13 -7.31 -14.19
CA VAL A 143 -2.15 -7.31 -12.71
C VAL A 143 -1.15 -8.33 -12.16
N ARG A 144 -1.07 -9.53 -12.75
CA ARG A 144 -0.13 -10.58 -12.35
C ARG A 144 1.31 -10.10 -12.44
N LYS A 145 1.69 -9.39 -13.51
CA LYS A 145 3.03 -8.82 -13.65
C LYS A 145 3.37 -7.87 -12.50
N VAL A 146 2.47 -6.96 -12.14
CA VAL A 146 2.67 -6.02 -11.02
C VAL A 146 2.78 -6.77 -9.70
N VAL A 147 1.86 -7.71 -9.44
CA VAL A 147 1.82 -8.52 -8.23
C VAL A 147 3.11 -9.33 -8.06
N GLU A 148 3.58 -10.00 -9.11
CA GLU A 148 4.82 -10.78 -9.07
C GLU A 148 6.05 -9.91 -8.77
N ASP A 149 6.12 -8.72 -9.36
CA ASP A 149 7.24 -7.80 -9.13
C ASP A 149 7.22 -7.23 -7.70
N LEU A 150 6.04 -6.90 -7.18
CA LEU A 150 5.85 -6.52 -5.78
C LEU A 150 6.20 -7.67 -4.83
N GLU A 151 5.76 -8.89 -5.12
CA GLU A 151 6.06 -10.06 -4.30
C GLU A 151 7.58 -10.30 -4.25
N LYS A 152 8.27 -10.28 -5.40
CA LYS A 152 9.74 -10.44 -5.45
C LYS A 152 10.46 -9.42 -4.58
N ARG A 153 10.00 -8.16 -4.60
CA ARG A 153 10.60 -7.07 -3.81
C ARG A 153 10.30 -7.20 -2.31
N LEU A 154 9.05 -7.50 -1.94
CA LEU A 154 8.58 -7.40 -0.56
C LEU A 154 8.72 -8.72 0.22
N ALA A 155 8.62 -9.87 -0.43
CA ALA A 155 8.47 -11.15 0.26
C ALA A 155 9.71 -11.55 1.06
N THR A 156 10.92 -11.34 0.52
CA THR A 156 12.18 -11.73 1.18
C THR A 156 12.35 -10.98 2.50
N ARG A 157 12.20 -9.65 2.49
CA ARG A 157 12.30 -8.82 3.69
C ARG A 157 11.21 -9.16 4.70
N THR A 158 9.97 -9.32 4.23
CA THR A 158 8.83 -9.66 5.07
C THR A 158 9.04 -10.98 5.81
N ARG A 159 9.41 -12.04 5.08
CA ARG A 159 9.67 -13.36 5.68
C ARG A 159 10.81 -13.29 6.70
N ALA A 160 11.91 -12.59 6.38
CA ALA A 160 13.05 -12.47 7.27
C ALA A 160 12.68 -11.73 8.59
N THR A 161 12.08 -10.55 8.47
CA THR A 161 11.67 -9.72 9.62
C THR A 161 10.67 -10.46 10.51
N LEU A 162 9.63 -11.07 9.92
CA LEU A 162 8.59 -11.77 10.68
C LEU A 162 9.07 -13.08 11.28
N THR A 163 9.92 -13.85 10.59
CA THR A 163 10.50 -15.07 11.17
C THR A 163 11.31 -14.73 12.43
N GLY A 164 12.15 -13.69 12.36
CA GLY A 164 12.91 -13.25 13.53
C GLY A 164 12.03 -12.72 14.67
N ALA A 165 10.91 -12.07 14.35
CA ALA A 165 9.93 -11.60 15.33
C ALA A 165 9.19 -12.77 15.99
N LEU A 166 8.81 -13.78 15.21
CA LEU A 166 8.14 -14.98 15.71
C LEU A 166 9.05 -15.77 16.64
N ASP A 167 10.32 -15.97 16.27
CA ASP A 167 11.32 -16.59 17.14
C ASP A 167 11.39 -15.86 18.49
N ARG A 168 11.60 -14.54 18.48
CA ARG A 168 11.66 -13.73 19.70
C ARG A 168 10.36 -13.72 20.51
N SER A 169 9.21 -13.83 19.85
CA SER A 169 7.90 -13.89 20.49
C SER A 169 7.70 -15.22 21.23
N THR A 170 8.33 -16.30 20.76
CA THR A 170 8.34 -17.58 21.48
C THR A 170 9.27 -17.46 22.67
N ARG A 171 8.78 -17.83 23.86
CA ARG A 171 9.54 -17.73 25.11
C ARG A 171 9.78 -19.12 25.66
N ILE A 172 11.00 -19.36 26.11
CA ILE A 172 11.37 -20.61 26.77
C ILE A 172 11.84 -20.31 28.20
N SER A 173 11.41 -21.14 29.15
CA SER A 173 11.78 -21.02 30.57
C SER A 173 13.08 -21.79 30.92
N ARG A 174 13.72 -22.43 29.93
CA ARG A 174 15.03 -23.10 30.05
C ARG A 174 15.89 -22.85 28.79
N PRO A 175 16.31 -21.60 28.55
CA PRO A 175 17.15 -21.27 27.40
C PRO A 175 18.56 -21.85 27.50
N ARG A 176 19.20 -22.05 26.33
CA ARG A 176 20.65 -22.23 26.28
C ARG A 176 21.32 -20.89 26.58
N HIS A 177 22.57 -20.92 27.03
CA HIS A 177 23.28 -19.71 27.47
C HIS A 177 23.29 -18.56 26.44
N ARG A 178 23.33 -18.89 25.14
CA ARG A 178 23.35 -17.90 24.04
C ARG A 178 21.98 -17.26 23.75
N ASP A 179 20.90 -17.89 24.22
CA ASP A 179 19.52 -17.50 23.90
C ASP A 179 18.83 -16.80 25.09
N ILE A 180 19.59 -16.47 26.16
CA ILE A 180 19.06 -15.83 27.38
C ILE A 180 18.70 -14.37 27.09
N ASP A 181 17.46 -14.00 27.42
CA ASP A 181 17.02 -12.61 27.51
C ASP A 181 17.44 -12.09 28.89
N TRP A 182 18.63 -11.48 28.95
CA TRP A 182 19.25 -11.05 30.21
C TRP A 182 18.45 -9.95 30.91
N ASP A 183 17.94 -8.97 30.18
CA ASP A 183 17.16 -7.86 30.77
C ASP A 183 15.90 -8.39 31.47
N ARG A 184 15.16 -9.28 30.81
CA ARG A 184 13.95 -9.88 31.38
C ARG A 184 14.25 -10.90 32.47
N THR A 185 15.34 -11.65 32.33
CA THR A 185 15.83 -12.56 33.38
C THR A 185 16.20 -11.78 34.63
N ILE A 186 16.92 -10.65 34.51
CA ILE A 186 17.25 -9.78 35.64
C ILE A 186 15.96 -9.27 36.29
N ARG A 187 15.04 -8.70 35.52
CA ARG A 187 13.76 -8.16 36.04
C ARG A 187 12.92 -9.21 36.77
N ALA A 188 12.84 -10.44 36.24
CA ALA A 188 12.10 -11.53 36.87
C ALA A 188 12.75 -12.04 38.18
N ASN A 189 14.05 -11.82 38.34
CA ASN A 189 14.83 -12.29 39.49
C ASN A 189 15.32 -11.14 40.38
N LEU A 190 14.85 -9.90 40.19
CA LEU A 190 15.21 -8.76 41.05
C LEU A 190 14.92 -9.02 42.53
N LYS A 191 13.89 -9.83 42.82
CA LYS A 191 13.57 -10.33 44.17
C LYS A 191 14.71 -11.15 44.83
N ASN A 192 15.64 -11.67 44.03
CA ASN A 192 16.76 -12.52 44.43
C ASN A 192 18.11 -11.76 44.38
N TYR A 193 18.08 -10.44 44.56
CA TYR A 193 19.29 -9.63 44.65
C TYR A 193 19.99 -9.84 46.00
N LEU A 194 21.30 -10.10 45.95
CA LEU A 194 22.15 -10.24 47.13
C LEU A 194 23.01 -8.98 47.29
N PRO A 195 22.71 -8.10 48.28
CA PRO A 195 23.43 -6.84 48.45
C PRO A 195 24.92 -7.02 48.75
N GLU A 196 25.27 -8.05 49.53
CA GLU A 196 26.64 -8.39 49.94
C GLU A 196 27.56 -8.64 48.74
N TYR A 197 27.02 -9.27 47.69
CA TYR A 197 27.76 -9.62 46.48
C TYR A 197 27.43 -8.71 45.28
N ARG A 198 26.56 -7.71 45.48
CA ARG A 198 26.03 -6.83 44.42
C ARG A 198 25.55 -7.59 43.18
N THR A 199 24.98 -8.77 43.36
CA THR A 199 24.68 -9.72 42.26
C THR A 199 23.23 -10.19 42.34
N VAL A 200 22.56 -10.33 41.19
CA VAL A 200 21.23 -10.95 41.07
C VAL A 200 21.41 -12.43 40.75
N VAL A 201 20.86 -13.32 41.58
CA VAL A 201 20.91 -14.77 41.31
C VAL A 201 19.71 -15.19 40.45
N PRO A 202 19.94 -15.65 39.20
CA PRO A 202 18.84 -16.00 38.31
C PRO A 202 18.28 -17.39 38.64
N GLU A 203 17.18 -17.43 39.40
CA GLU A 203 16.39 -18.64 39.66
C GLU A 203 15.56 -19.04 38.43
N ARG A 204 14.95 -18.05 37.76
CA ARG A 204 14.14 -18.25 36.57
C ARG A 204 14.81 -17.63 35.35
N LEU A 205 15.38 -18.46 34.49
CA LEU A 205 15.92 -18.02 33.20
C LEU A 205 14.79 -17.84 32.18
N VAL A 206 14.75 -16.68 31.55
CA VAL A 206 13.87 -16.40 30.41
C VAL A 206 14.75 -16.23 29.18
N GLY A 207 14.42 -16.92 28.09
CA GLY A 207 15.13 -16.70 26.84
C GLY A 207 14.23 -16.75 25.63
N TYR A 208 14.81 -16.31 24.52
CA TYR A 208 14.18 -16.34 23.22
C TYR A 208 14.10 -17.80 22.77
N GLY A 209 12.90 -18.27 22.47
CA GLY A 209 12.73 -19.53 21.78
C GLY A 209 13.23 -19.38 20.34
N ARG A 210 13.74 -20.45 19.75
CA ARG A 210 13.54 -20.62 18.31
C ARG A 210 12.09 -21.04 18.17
N ALA A 211 11.34 -20.45 17.24
CA ALA A 211 9.96 -20.83 17.01
C ALA A 211 9.91 -22.35 16.88
N ALA A 212 9.47 -23.01 17.94
CA ALA A 212 9.14 -24.42 17.85
C ALA A 212 8.14 -24.50 16.69
N ARG A 213 8.25 -25.53 15.85
CA ARG A 213 7.45 -25.75 14.63
C ARG A 213 5.92 -25.71 14.82
N GLY A 214 5.41 -25.33 16.00
CA GLY A 214 4.00 -25.26 16.35
C GLY A 214 3.49 -23.97 17.02
N VAL A 215 4.29 -22.92 17.31
CA VAL A 215 3.70 -21.66 17.83
C VAL A 215 3.12 -20.85 16.67
N LYS A 216 1.84 -21.08 16.42
CA LYS A 216 1.06 -20.37 15.41
C LYS A 216 0.56 -19.05 15.96
N LYS A 217 0.96 -17.92 15.38
CA LYS A 217 0.27 -16.64 15.57
C LYS A 217 -0.88 -16.53 14.58
N ASP A 218 -1.95 -15.87 14.98
CA ASP A 218 -3.08 -15.59 14.09
C ASP A 218 -2.97 -14.13 13.62
N VAL A 219 -3.05 -13.90 12.31
CA VAL A 219 -3.08 -12.54 11.72
C VAL A 219 -4.39 -12.40 10.96
N VAL A 220 -5.19 -11.40 11.32
CA VAL A 220 -6.40 -11.03 10.58
C VAL A 220 -6.15 -9.71 9.90
N LEU A 221 -6.08 -9.73 8.57
CA LEU A 221 -6.06 -8.54 7.74
C LEU A 221 -7.50 -8.17 7.39
N CYS A 222 -7.98 -7.03 7.88
CA CYS A 222 -9.31 -6.50 7.62
C CYS A 222 -9.16 -5.26 6.73
N ILE A 223 -9.57 -5.34 5.46
CA ILE A 223 -9.22 -4.36 4.43
C ILE A 223 -10.48 -3.71 3.87
N ASP A 224 -10.48 -2.38 3.88
CA ASP A 224 -11.50 -1.54 3.28
C ASP A 224 -11.36 -1.51 1.75
N GLN A 225 -12.46 -1.76 1.04
CA GLN A 225 -12.54 -1.76 -0.43
C GLN A 225 -13.14 -0.47 -1.02
N SER A 226 -13.21 0.60 -0.24
CA SER A 226 -13.50 1.93 -0.78
C SER A 226 -12.52 2.30 -1.91
N GLY A 227 -13.00 3.12 -2.85
CA GLY A 227 -12.21 3.48 -4.03
C GLY A 227 -10.89 4.19 -3.68
N SER A 228 -10.85 4.94 -2.58
CA SER A 228 -9.64 5.58 -2.03
C SER A 228 -8.59 4.55 -1.58
N MET A 229 -8.99 3.31 -1.31
CA MET A 229 -8.14 2.27 -0.74
C MET A 229 -7.58 1.29 -1.78
N ALA A 230 -7.81 1.51 -3.08
CA ALA A 230 -7.41 0.59 -4.13
C ALA A 230 -5.92 0.19 -4.07
N ALA A 231 -5.01 1.15 -3.89
CA ALA A 231 -3.57 0.85 -3.75
C ALA A 231 -3.27 0.03 -2.48
N SER A 232 -3.94 0.35 -1.37
CA SER A 232 -3.81 -0.38 -0.10
C SER A 232 -4.28 -1.82 -0.23
N VAL A 233 -5.35 -2.07 -0.99
CA VAL A 233 -5.84 -3.43 -1.29
C VAL A 233 -4.79 -4.23 -2.05
N VAL A 234 -4.14 -3.65 -3.06
CA VAL A 234 -3.06 -4.32 -3.83
C VAL A 234 -1.93 -4.78 -2.92
N TYR A 235 -1.37 -3.86 -2.13
CA TYR A 235 -0.28 -4.19 -1.21
C TYR A 235 -0.72 -5.20 -0.15
N ALA A 236 -1.91 -5.04 0.42
CA ALA A 236 -2.41 -5.94 1.44
C ALA A 236 -2.67 -7.36 0.92
N SER A 237 -3.11 -7.53 -0.34
CA SER A 237 -3.23 -8.83 -0.99
C SER A 237 -1.87 -9.52 -1.16
N VAL A 238 -0.83 -8.77 -1.61
CA VAL A 238 0.53 -9.30 -1.72
C VAL A 238 1.08 -9.71 -0.36
N PHE A 239 0.96 -8.85 0.66
CA PHE A 239 1.38 -9.21 2.02
C PHE A 239 0.57 -10.37 2.59
N GLY A 240 -0.73 -10.42 2.33
CA GLY A 240 -1.61 -11.52 2.72
C GLY A 240 -1.08 -12.86 2.20
N ALA A 241 -0.75 -12.94 0.91
CA ALA A 241 -0.19 -14.15 0.29
C ALA A 241 1.19 -14.52 0.87
N VAL A 242 2.07 -13.52 1.07
CA VAL A 242 3.38 -13.75 1.70
C VAL A 242 3.20 -14.30 3.12
N LEU A 243 2.29 -13.74 3.92
CA LEU A 243 1.99 -14.20 5.27
C LEU A 243 1.39 -15.62 5.26
N ALA A 244 0.45 -15.90 4.34
CA ALA A 244 -0.16 -17.22 4.19
C ALA A 244 0.86 -18.31 3.84
N SER A 245 1.92 -17.96 3.10
CA SER A 245 3.03 -18.88 2.81
C SER A 245 3.87 -19.27 4.05
N MET A 246 3.72 -18.56 5.17
CA MET A 246 4.48 -18.80 6.41
C MET A 246 3.76 -19.78 7.33
N ARG A 247 4.29 -20.98 7.52
CA ARG A 247 3.68 -22.04 8.38
C ARG A 247 3.43 -21.64 9.84
N SER A 248 4.16 -20.66 10.35
CA SER A 248 4.08 -20.16 11.72
C SER A 248 3.02 -19.06 11.91
N ILE A 249 2.36 -18.62 10.83
CA ILE A 249 1.30 -17.62 10.84
C ILE A 249 0.06 -18.25 10.21
N ALA A 250 -1.08 -18.16 10.90
CA ALA A 250 -2.38 -18.41 10.29
C ALA A 250 -2.96 -17.06 9.87
N THR A 251 -2.95 -16.79 8.57
CA THR A 251 -3.46 -15.54 8.00
C THR A 251 -4.93 -15.71 7.64
N ARG A 252 -5.74 -14.71 7.99
CA ARG A 252 -7.09 -14.52 7.48
C ARG A 252 -7.16 -13.20 6.75
N LEU A 253 -7.85 -13.17 5.62
CA LEU A 253 -8.03 -11.99 4.80
C LEU A 253 -9.51 -11.70 4.68
N VAL A 254 -9.95 -10.67 5.40
CA VAL A 254 -11.32 -10.19 5.36
C VAL A 254 -11.30 -8.87 4.64
N VAL A 255 -12.17 -8.74 3.66
CA VAL A 255 -12.36 -7.51 2.90
C VAL A 255 -13.78 -7.02 3.07
N PHE A 256 -13.97 -5.71 3.10
CA PHE A 256 -15.28 -5.15 3.38
C PHE A 256 -15.55 -3.84 2.66
N ASP A 257 -16.84 -3.63 2.41
CA ASP A 257 -17.47 -2.39 1.98
C ASP A 257 -18.74 -2.20 2.84
N THR A 258 -19.93 -2.42 2.28
CA THR A 258 -21.21 -2.61 2.98
C THR A 258 -21.46 -4.09 3.36
N ALA A 259 -20.77 -5.01 2.68
CA ALA A 259 -20.75 -6.43 2.98
C ALA A 259 -19.36 -6.83 3.48
N VAL A 260 -19.29 -8.02 4.08
CA VAL A 260 -18.04 -8.59 4.57
C VAL A 260 -17.81 -9.89 3.80
N VAL A 261 -16.65 -10.01 3.19
CA VAL A 261 -16.24 -11.18 2.42
C VAL A 261 -14.94 -11.71 3.00
N ASP A 262 -14.89 -13.00 3.28
CA ASP A 262 -13.67 -13.68 3.70
C ASP A 262 -13.01 -14.30 2.45
N LEU A 263 -11.81 -13.82 2.13
CA LEU A 263 -10.99 -14.26 0.99
C LEU A 263 -9.80 -15.11 1.45
N THR A 264 -9.85 -15.66 2.67
CA THR A 264 -8.76 -16.49 3.23
C THR A 264 -8.40 -17.67 2.32
N ASP A 265 -9.38 -18.28 1.65
CA ASP A 265 -9.15 -19.42 0.74
C ASP A 265 -8.47 -19.03 -0.59
N GLN A 266 -8.41 -17.72 -0.90
CA GLN A 266 -7.81 -17.20 -2.14
C GLN A 266 -6.39 -16.67 -1.91
N LEU A 267 -5.88 -16.71 -0.68
CA LEU A 267 -4.57 -16.17 -0.30
C LEU A 267 -3.39 -16.81 -1.05
N ASP A 268 -3.57 -17.96 -1.69
CA ASP A 268 -2.53 -18.60 -2.51
C ASP A 268 -2.25 -17.86 -3.83
N ASP A 269 -3.21 -17.11 -4.38
CA ASP A 269 -3.01 -16.25 -5.55
C ASP A 269 -3.51 -14.81 -5.25
N PRO A 270 -2.60 -13.84 -5.02
CA PRO A 270 -2.98 -12.45 -4.80
C PRO A 270 -3.79 -11.84 -5.94
N VAL A 271 -3.64 -12.34 -7.18
CA VAL A 271 -4.45 -11.88 -8.32
C VAL A 271 -5.91 -12.30 -8.11
N ASP A 272 -6.18 -13.53 -7.67
CA ASP A 272 -7.54 -13.97 -7.42
C ASP A 272 -8.18 -13.22 -6.25
N VAL A 273 -7.42 -12.94 -5.19
CA VAL A 273 -7.87 -12.03 -4.11
C VAL A 273 -8.31 -10.68 -4.69
N LEU A 274 -7.47 -10.06 -5.51
CA LEU A 274 -7.76 -8.74 -6.09
C LEU A 274 -9.00 -8.77 -6.98
N PHE A 275 -9.16 -9.77 -7.85
CA PHE A 275 -10.37 -9.89 -8.68
C PHE A 275 -11.61 -10.37 -7.91
N GLY A 276 -11.44 -10.93 -6.72
CA GLY A 276 -12.50 -11.22 -5.75
C GLY A 276 -12.95 -9.98 -4.97
N THR A 277 -12.16 -8.90 -4.99
CA THR A 277 -12.53 -7.60 -4.39
C THR A 277 -13.49 -6.82 -5.28
N GLN A 278 -14.46 -6.14 -4.65
CA GLN A 278 -15.34 -5.20 -5.36
C GLN A 278 -15.05 -3.80 -4.84
N LEU A 279 -14.36 -2.98 -5.64
CA LEU A 279 -14.12 -1.59 -5.29
C LEU A 279 -15.39 -0.76 -5.47
N GLY A 280 -15.83 -0.10 -4.40
CA GLY A 280 -16.93 0.87 -4.42
C GLY A 280 -18.18 0.45 -3.64
N GLY A 281 -18.75 1.40 -2.91
CA GLY A 281 -19.86 1.20 -1.97
C GLY A 281 -19.77 2.19 -0.81
N GLY A 282 -20.64 2.03 0.19
CA GLY A 282 -20.40 2.60 1.52
C GLY A 282 -19.45 1.73 2.35
N THR A 283 -19.06 2.19 3.53
CA THR A 283 -18.12 1.50 4.41
C THR A 283 -18.79 1.19 5.75
N ASP A 284 -18.81 -0.08 6.17
CA ASP A 284 -19.28 -0.51 7.51
C ASP A 284 -18.14 -1.24 8.26
N ILE A 285 -17.30 -0.45 8.94
CA ILE A 285 -16.13 -0.95 9.66
C ILE A 285 -16.57 -1.77 10.87
N ASN A 286 -17.60 -1.33 11.59
CA ASN A 286 -18.14 -2.05 12.75
C ASN A 286 -18.57 -3.47 12.40
N ARG A 287 -19.29 -3.68 11.28
CA ARG A 287 -19.72 -5.00 10.83
C ARG A 287 -18.53 -5.88 10.48
N ALA A 288 -17.53 -5.35 9.77
CA ALA A 288 -16.30 -6.07 9.44
C ALA A 288 -15.57 -6.51 10.71
N LEU A 289 -15.41 -5.61 11.69
CA LEU A 289 -14.79 -5.93 12.98
C LEU A 289 -15.61 -6.94 13.79
N ALA A 290 -16.95 -6.92 13.69
CA ALA A 290 -17.81 -7.92 14.34
C ALA A 290 -17.55 -9.34 13.79
N TYR A 291 -17.44 -9.45 12.46
CA TYR A 291 -17.08 -10.70 11.82
C TYR A 291 -15.68 -11.15 12.23
N CYS A 292 -14.67 -10.28 12.11
CA CYS A 292 -13.31 -10.59 12.53
C CYS A 292 -13.27 -11.07 13.98
N GLN A 293 -13.96 -10.39 14.90
CA GLN A 293 -14.04 -10.76 16.30
C GLN A 293 -14.61 -12.18 16.50
N SER A 294 -15.63 -12.58 15.75
CA SER A 294 -16.19 -13.94 15.85
C SER A 294 -15.23 -15.04 15.38
N GLN A 295 -14.24 -14.71 14.55
CA GLN A 295 -13.23 -15.65 14.07
C GLN A 295 -12.03 -15.79 15.01
N ILE A 296 -11.92 -14.93 16.05
CA ILE A 296 -10.80 -14.95 16.99
C ILE A 296 -11.01 -16.04 18.04
N THR A 297 -10.19 -17.09 17.97
CA THR A 297 -10.20 -18.18 18.97
C THR A 297 -9.10 -18.02 20.04
N ARG A 298 -8.00 -17.34 19.72
CA ARG A 298 -6.83 -17.16 20.60
C ARG A 298 -6.43 -15.69 20.71
N PRO A 299 -7.19 -14.85 21.46
CA PRO A 299 -6.94 -13.42 21.53
C PRO A 299 -5.49 -13.03 21.82
N ALA A 300 -4.84 -13.73 22.77
CA ALA A 300 -3.46 -13.43 23.15
C ALA A 300 -2.42 -13.69 22.03
N ASP A 301 -2.74 -14.53 21.05
CA ASP A 301 -1.87 -14.84 19.93
C ASP A 301 -2.34 -14.22 18.61
N THR A 302 -3.35 -13.36 18.66
CA THR A 302 -3.97 -12.74 17.49
C THR A 302 -3.53 -11.30 17.31
N VAL A 303 -3.12 -10.96 16.09
CA VAL A 303 -2.95 -9.60 15.60
C VAL A 303 -4.07 -9.30 14.61
N VAL A 304 -4.80 -8.21 14.81
CA VAL A 304 -5.79 -7.68 13.87
C VAL A 304 -5.23 -6.39 13.28
N VAL A 305 -5.17 -6.34 11.95
CA VAL A 305 -4.74 -5.17 11.20
C VAL A 305 -5.94 -4.66 10.42
N LEU A 306 -6.45 -3.50 10.81
CA LEU A 306 -7.46 -2.79 10.04
C LEU A 306 -6.76 -1.86 9.05
N ILE A 307 -7.06 -1.98 7.76
CA ILE A 307 -6.55 -1.11 6.71
C ILE A 307 -7.74 -0.34 6.15
N SER A 308 -7.92 0.92 6.57
CA SER A 308 -9.07 1.77 6.24
C SER A 308 -8.72 3.24 6.47
N ASP A 309 -9.29 4.13 5.69
CA ASP A 309 -9.25 5.58 5.91
C ASP A 309 -10.11 6.04 7.12
N LEU A 310 -10.75 5.08 7.80
CA LEU A 310 -11.58 5.25 9.00
C LEU A 310 -12.83 6.10 8.80
N TYR A 311 -13.25 6.34 7.56
CA TYR A 311 -14.58 6.91 7.32
C TYR A 311 -15.65 5.83 7.56
N GLU A 312 -16.23 5.84 8.76
CA GLU A 312 -17.27 4.89 9.16
C GLU A 312 -18.65 5.36 8.67
N GLY A 313 -19.31 4.54 7.86
CA GLY A 313 -20.72 4.69 7.49
C GLY A 313 -21.68 3.99 8.47
N GLY A 314 -21.17 3.14 9.35
CA GLY A 314 -21.91 2.43 10.40
C GLY A 314 -21.99 3.18 11.74
N ILE A 315 -22.11 2.41 12.83
CA ILE A 315 -22.30 2.95 14.20
C ILE A 315 -20.95 3.13 14.89
N ARG A 316 -20.39 4.34 14.84
CA ARG A 316 -19.13 4.74 15.48
C ARG A 316 -18.95 4.24 16.91
N ALA A 317 -19.97 4.42 17.76
CA ALA A 317 -19.87 4.05 19.18
C ALA A 317 -19.68 2.55 19.38
N GLU A 318 -20.35 1.72 18.57
CA GLU A 318 -20.22 0.27 18.61
C GLU A 318 -18.88 -0.18 18.02
N MET A 319 -18.39 0.46 16.95
CA MET A 319 -17.05 0.22 16.42
C MET A 319 -15.98 0.39 17.51
N LEU A 320 -15.98 1.53 18.21
CA LEU A 320 -15.00 1.82 19.27
C LEU A 320 -15.11 0.85 20.45
N LYS A 321 -16.34 0.54 20.88
CA LYS A 321 -16.61 -0.45 21.93
C LYS A 321 -16.09 -1.83 21.55
N ARG A 322 -16.20 -2.21 20.28
CA ARG A 322 -15.71 -3.48 19.77
C ARG A 322 -14.19 -3.55 19.76
N VAL A 323 -13.52 -2.51 19.28
CA VAL A 323 -12.05 -2.43 19.35
C VAL A 323 -11.58 -2.51 20.81
N ALA A 324 -12.23 -1.78 21.72
CA ALA A 324 -11.94 -1.84 23.15
C ALA A 324 -12.10 -3.27 23.71
N ALA A 325 -13.17 -3.99 23.33
CA ALA A 325 -13.40 -5.36 23.76
C ALA A 325 -12.35 -6.35 23.22
N MET A 326 -11.95 -6.22 21.95
CA MET A 326 -10.89 -7.04 21.35
C MET A 326 -9.54 -6.79 22.04
N LYS A 327 -9.23 -5.54 22.33
CA LYS A 327 -8.02 -5.19 23.08
C LYS A 327 -8.04 -5.71 24.51
N ALA A 328 -9.16 -5.58 25.20
CA ALA A 328 -9.34 -6.09 26.56
C ALA A 328 -9.21 -7.62 26.64
N SER A 329 -9.57 -8.35 25.58
CA SER A 329 -9.37 -9.80 25.50
C SER A 329 -7.92 -10.21 25.20
N GLY A 330 -7.04 -9.26 24.85
CA GLY A 330 -5.61 -9.47 24.64
C GLY A 330 -5.15 -9.45 23.18
N VAL A 331 -6.04 -9.14 22.25
CA VAL A 331 -5.72 -8.96 20.81
C VAL A 331 -4.79 -7.76 20.62
N GLN A 332 -3.79 -7.91 19.77
CA GLN A 332 -3.01 -6.76 19.28
C GLN A 332 -3.75 -6.14 18.10
N PHE A 333 -4.18 -4.90 18.24
CA PHE A 333 -4.94 -4.20 17.22
C PHE A 333 -4.10 -3.08 16.63
N VAL A 334 -3.98 -3.06 15.30
CA VAL A 334 -3.25 -2.05 14.52
C VAL A 334 -4.20 -1.45 13.50
N ALA A 335 -4.29 -0.12 13.44
CA ALA A 335 -5.05 0.58 12.40
C ALA A 335 -4.06 1.26 11.43
N LEU A 336 -4.15 0.91 10.15
CA LEU A 336 -3.37 1.50 9.07
C LEU A 336 -4.30 2.35 8.21
N LEU A 337 -4.01 3.65 8.16
CA LEU A 337 -4.83 4.64 7.42
C LEU A 337 -4.69 4.47 5.91
N ALA A 338 -3.48 4.11 5.48
CA ALA A 338 -3.18 3.63 4.15
C ALA A 338 -2.01 2.66 4.21
N LEU A 339 -1.96 1.81 3.20
CA LEU A 339 -0.78 1.04 2.85
C LEU A 339 -0.36 1.43 1.42
N SER A 340 0.26 2.60 1.28
CA SER A 340 0.64 3.16 -0.03
C SER A 340 1.99 3.88 0.04
N ASP A 341 2.61 4.08 -1.13
CA ASP A 341 3.85 4.84 -1.27
C ASP A 341 3.62 6.36 -1.34
N GLU A 342 2.37 6.82 -1.45
CA GLU A 342 2.03 8.22 -1.76
C GLU A 342 1.80 9.11 -0.52
N GLY A 343 2.03 8.60 0.69
CA GLY A 343 1.87 9.36 1.93
C GLY A 343 0.42 9.48 2.39
N ALA A 344 0.22 10.21 3.50
CA ALA A 344 -0.99 10.12 4.32
C ALA A 344 -2.28 10.47 3.54
N PRO A 345 -3.21 9.51 3.35
CA PRO A 345 -4.49 9.76 2.70
C PRO A 345 -5.34 10.74 3.53
N ALA A 346 -6.44 11.24 2.95
CA ALA A 346 -7.50 11.83 3.76
C ALA A 346 -8.09 10.74 4.67
N TYR A 347 -8.19 11.00 5.98
CA TYR A 347 -8.74 10.06 6.95
C TYR A 347 -9.56 10.77 8.01
N ASP A 348 -10.42 10.04 8.70
CA ASP A 348 -11.19 10.57 9.82
C ASP A 348 -10.32 10.74 11.08
N ARG A 349 -9.97 11.99 11.38
CA ARG A 349 -9.14 12.36 12.52
C ARG A 349 -9.80 12.06 13.87
N ASP A 350 -11.12 12.15 13.95
CA ASP A 350 -11.86 11.92 15.19
C ASP A 350 -11.95 10.43 15.51
N HIS A 351 -12.06 9.57 14.50
CA HIS A 351 -11.94 8.13 14.66
C HIS A 351 -10.50 7.73 15.01
N ALA A 352 -9.50 8.26 14.30
CA ALA A 352 -8.09 7.98 14.58
C ALA A 352 -7.72 8.35 16.03
N ALA A 353 -8.11 9.54 16.50
CA ALA A 353 -7.86 9.99 17.87
C ALA A 353 -8.58 9.10 18.91
N ALA A 354 -9.82 8.69 18.63
CA ALA A 354 -10.55 7.81 19.53
C ALA A 354 -9.93 6.40 19.61
N LEU A 355 -9.47 5.83 18.50
CA LEU A 355 -8.73 4.56 18.49
C LEU A 355 -7.39 4.68 19.25
N ALA A 356 -6.67 5.79 19.06
CA ALA A 356 -5.43 6.05 19.78
C ALA A 356 -5.65 6.15 21.30
N ALA A 357 -6.75 6.77 21.75
CA ALA A 357 -7.13 6.81 23.16
C ALA A 357 -7.43 5.42 23.75
N LEU A 358 -7.87 4.47 22.92
CA LEU A 358 -8.02 3.06 23.28
C LEU A 358 -6.68 2.30 23.20
N GLY A 359 -5.58 2.97 22.85
CA GLY A 359 -4.24 2.44 22.63
C GLY A 359 -4.09 1.67 21.30
N ALA A 360 -4.99 1.84 20.35
CA ALA A 360 -4.88 1.34 18.98
C ALA A 360 -4.44 2.50 18.09
N PRO A 361 -3.13 2.80 17.99
CA PRO A 361 -2.68 3.92 17.19
C PRO A 361 -3.06 3.69 15.72
N ALA A 362 -3.57 4.75 15.08
CA ALA A 362 -3.87 4.79 13.66
C ALA A 362 -2.80 5.64 12.95
N PHE A 363 -2.16 5.10 11.93
CA PHE A 363 -1.09 5.79 11.19
C PHE A 363 -1.01 5.29 9.75
N ALA A 364 -0.46 6.12 8.86
CA ALA A 364 -0.14 5.70 7.51
C ALA A 364 1.15 4.87 7.50
N CYS A 365 1.18 3.79 6.73
CA CYS A 365 2.33 2.91 6.64
C CYS A 365 2.74 2.73 5.19
N THR A 366 4.01 2.93 4.88
CA THR A 366 4.53 2.54 3.57
C THR A 366 4.66 1.01 3.50
N PRO A 367 4.53 0.40 2.32
CA PRO A 367 4.77 -1.03 2.11
C PRO A 367 6.10 -1.50 2.69
N ASP A 368 7.17 -0.71 2.54
CA ASP A 368 8.51 -1.06 3.06
C ASP A 368 8.59 -1.09 4.61
N LEU A 369 7.69 -0.38 5.30
CA LEU A 369 7.62 -0.33 6.77
C LEU A 369 6.68 -1.40 7.35
N PHE A 370 5.73 -1.90 6.57
CA PHE A 370 4.71 -2.85 7.01
C PHE A 370 5.28 -4.11 7.70
N PRO A 371 6.37 -4.74 7.20
CA PRO A 371 6.99 -5.87 7.89
C PRO A 371 7.44 -5.57 9.32
N GLU A 372 7.98 -4.37 9.56
CA GLU A 372 8.46 -3.96 10.89
C GLU A 372 7.30 -3.68 11.84
N VAL A 373 6.22 -3.08 11.34
CA VAL A 373 4.97 -2.89 12.09
C VAL A 373 4.39 -4.23 12.52
N MET A 374 4.32 -5.18 11.60
CA MET A 374 3.82 -6.53 11.88
C MET A 374 4.72 -7.29 12.86
N ALA A 375 6.04 -7.21 12.72
CA ALA A 375 6.98 -7.76 13.69
C ALA A 375 6.76 -7.15 15.08
N ALA A 376 6.60 -5.82 15.15
CA ALA A 376 6.35 -5.13 16.40
C ALA A 376 5.06 -5.59 17.08
N ALA A 377 3.98 -5.75 16.30
CA ALA A 377 2.70 -6.23 16.78
C ALA A 377 2.80 -7.69 17.29
N ILE A 378 3.47 -8.58 16.56
CA ILE A 378 3.68 -9.98 16.96
C ILE A 378 4.49 -10.09 18.26
N GLU A 379 5.51 -9.25 18.43
CA GLU A 379 6.37 -9.22 19.61
C GLU A 379 5.74 -8.47 20.80
N ARG A 380 4.65 -7.71 20.56
CA ARG A 380 4.04 -6.78 21.53
C ARG A 380 5.02 -5.72 22.02
N ARG A 381 5.85 -5.20 21.12
CA ARG A 381 6.70 -4.02 21.36
C ARG A 381 6.00 -2.77 20.85
N PRO A 382 6.43 -1.55 21.25
CA PRO A 382 5.91 -0.32 20.67
C PRO A 382 6.00 -0.36 19.15
N LEU A 383 4.91 0.04 18.47
CA LEU A 383 4.86 0.06 17.02
C LEU A 383 5.80 1.16 16.49
N PRO A 384 6.50 0.93 15.37
CA PRO A 384 7.30 1.95 14.71
C PRO A 384 6.36 2.92 13.98
N ILE A 385 5.74 3.81 14.75
CA ILE A 385 4.87 4.86 14.22
C ILE A 385 5.77 5.94 13.61
N PRO A 386 5.62 6.28 12.32
CA PRO A 386 6.31 7.43 11.74
C PRO A 386 5.98 8.70 12.53
N GLU A 387 6.98 9.53 12.85
CA GLU A 387 6.72 10.85 13.42
C GLU A 387 5.88 11.66 12.43
N ALA A 388 4.82 12.30 12.94
CA ALA A 388 3.78 12.98 12.16
C ALA A 388 4.24 14.29 11.52
#